data_AF-A0AAD2X901-F1
#
_entry.id   AF-A0AAD2X901-F1
#
_cell.length_a   1.000
_cell.length_b   1.000
_cell.length_c   1.000
_cell.angle_alpha   90.00
_cell.angle_beta   90.00
_cell.angle_gamma   90.00
#
_symmetry.space_group_name_H-M   'P 1'
#
loop_
_entity.id
_entity.type
_entity.pdbx_description
1 polymer ?
#
loop_
_entity_poly.entity_id
_entity_poly.type
_entity_poly.pdbx_seq_one_letter_code
_entity_poly.pdbx_strand_id
1 'polypeptide(L)'
;MTDLGLVIEAKLDMSSMVEEQKAFRQALSYARLLRSKLMGICDKERLVIYALNSSGSCNIERSLFDNHWQAIYSDEIIGAKLNQLIGAEVIKGYL
;
A
#
# COMPACT_ATOMS: atom_id res chain seq x y z
N MET A 1 21.51 -0.05 -5.13
CA MET A 1 20.29 0.77 -4.96
C MET A 1 19.11 -0.13 -5.22
N THR A 2 18.47 -0.65 -4.17
CA THR A 2 17.19 -1.35 -4.29
C THR A 2 16.13 -0.40 -3.79
N ASP A 3 15.50 0.33 -4.71
CA ASP A 3 14.47 1.31 -4.41
C ASP A 3 13.26 0.59 -3.78
N LEU A 4 13.14 0.69 -2.45
CA LEU A 4 11.96 0.32 -1.68
C LEU A 4 10.88 1.39 -1.89
N GLY A 5 10.46 1.61 -3.15
CA GLY A 5 9.39 2.52 -3.48
C GLY A 5 8.04 1.87 -3.25
N LEU A 6 7.19 2.47 -2.41
CA LEU A 6 5.76 2.13 -2.32
C LEU A 6 5.01 2.85 -3.45
N VAL A 7 4.26 2.10 -4.26
CA VAL A 7 3.34 2.66 -5.26
C VAL A 7 1.93 2.69 -4.70
N ILE A 8 1.24 3.81 -4.76
CA ILE A 8 -0.16 3.93 -4.30
C ILE A 8 -1.04 4.39 -5.45
N GLU A 9 -2.10 3.63 -5.72
CA GLU A 9 -3.21 4.07 -6.58
C GLU A 9 -4.32 4.67 -5.70
N ALA A 10 -4.52 5.98 -5.78
CA ALA A 10 -5.56 6.68 -5.04
C ALA A 10 -6.84 6.81 -5.87
N LYS A 11 -7.98 6.47 -5.26
CA LYS A 11 -9.33 6.65 -5.81
C LYS A 11 -10.15 7.55 -4.90
N LEU A 12 -11.28 8.04 -5.41
CA LEU A 12 -12.25 8.74 -4.56
C LEU A 12 -13.02 7.75 -3.67
N ASP A 13 -13.41 6.61 -4.25
CA ASP A 13 -14.27 5.60 -3.63
C ASP A 13 -13.98 4.21 -4.22
N MET A 14 -13.71 3.22 -3.37
CA MET A 14 -13.53 1.81 -3.74
C MET A 14 -14.52 0.89 -3.02
N SER A 15 -15.69 1.41 -2.63
CA SER A 15 -16.74 0.66 -1.91
C SER A 15 -17.30 -0.53 -2.70
N SER A 16 -17.18 -0.54 -4.02
CA SER A 16 -17.55 -1.69 -4.84
C SER A 16 -16.35 -2.60 -5.15
N MET A 17 -16.59 -3.92 -5.16
CA MET A 17 -15.57 -4.91 -5.54
C MET A 17 -14.97 -4.65 -6.93
N VAL A 18 -15.75 -4.08 -7.86
CA VAL A 18 -15.29 -3.79 -9.22
C VAL A 18 -14.27 -2.65 -9.21
N GLU A 19 -14.53 -1.57 -8.48
CA GLU A 19 -13.61 -0.45 -8.36
C GLU A 19 -12.35 -0.82 -7.58
N GLU A 20 -12.49 -1.59 -6.49
CA GLU A 20 -11.35 -2.13 -5.74
C GLU A 20 -10.43 -2.97 -6.64
N GLN A 21 -11.01 -3.90 -7.42
CA GLN A 21 -10.23 -4.71 -8.36
C GLN A 21 -9.56 -3.89 -9.47
N LYS A 22 -10.20 -2.81 -9.95
CA LYS A 22 -9.60 -1.92 -10.95
C LYS A 22 -8.40 -1.17 -10.35
N ALA A 23 -8.57 -0.57 -9.17
CA ALA A 23 -7.50 0.12 -8.47
C ALA A 23 -6.33 -0.83 -8.17
N PHE A 24 -6.64 -2.04 -7.70
CA PHE A 24 -5.63 -3.08 -7.44
C PHE A 24 -4.82 -3.42 -8.69
N ARG A 25 -5.49 -3.66 -9.83
CA ARG A 25 -4.81 -3.96 -11.10
C ARG A 25 -3.94 -2.80 -11.59
N GLN A 26 -4.39 -1.56 -11.41
CA GLN A 26 -3.63 -0.36 -11.77
C GLN A 26 -2.37 -0.23 -10.89
N ALA A 27 -2.52 -0.30 -9.56
CA ALA A 27 -1.40 -0.29 -8.63
C ALA A 27 -0.38 -1.41 -8.94
N LEU A 28 -0.85 -2.64 -9.20
CA LEU A 28 0.01 -3.77 -9.52
C LEU A 28 0.78 -3.58 -10.83
N SER A 29 0.16 -2.97 -11.83
CA SER A 29 0.82 -2.63 -13.10
C SER A 29 2.01 -1.69 -12.87
N TYR A 30 1.79 -0.60 -12.14
CA TYR A 30 2.83 0.37 -11.83
C TYR A 30 3.92 -0.18 -10.90
N ALA A 31 3.53 -0.95 -9.88
CA ALA A 31 4.48 -1.60 -8.97
C ALA A 31 5.42 -2.56 -9.72
N ARG A 32 4.91 -3.32 -10.70
CA ARG A 32 5.74 -4.16 -11.58
C ARG A 32 6.69 -3.36 -12.44
N LEU A 33 6.19 -2.29 -13.07
CA LEU A 33 6.99 -1.41 -13.93
C LEU A 33 8.16 -0.79 -13.16
N LEU A 34 7.90 -0.35 -11.92
CA LEU A 34 8.86 0.30 -11.04
C LEU A 34 9.68 -0.67 -10.19
N ARG A 35 9.43 -1.98 -10.31
CA ARG A 35 10.05 -3.05 -9.50
C ARG A 35 9.90 -2.83 -7.99
N SER A 36 8.79 -2.23 -7.59
CA SER A 36 8.42 -1.99 -6.20
C SER A 36 8.14 -3.29 -5.46
N LYS A 37 8.60 -3.37 -4.20
CA LYS A 37 8.29 -4.49 -3.30
C LYS A 37 6.92 -4.35 -2.62
N LEU A 38 6.42 -3.12 -2.54
CA LEU A 38 5.13 -2.80 -1.94
C LEU A 38 4.26 -2.04 -2.93
N MET A 39 2.96 -2.28 -2.85
CA MET A 39 1.96 -1.45 -3.49
C MET A 39 0.81 -1.20 -2.52
N GLY A 40 0.04 -0.17 -2.78
CA GLY A 40 -1.19 0.09 -2.06
C GLY A 40 -2.28 0.64 -2.97
N ILE A 41 -3.49 0.55 -2.46
CA ILE A 41 -4.66 1.25 -2.98
C ILE A 41 -5.26 2.04 -1.82
N CYS A 42 -5.79 3.21 -2.10
CA CYS A 42 -6.53 3.95 -1.09
C CYS A 42 -7.72 4.69 -1.68
N ASP A 43 -8.70 4.96 -0.81
CA ASP A 43 -9.79 5.88 -1.09
C ASP A 43 -9.96 6.86 0.07
N LYS A 44 -11.08 7.60 0.09
CA LYS A 44 -11.40 8.54 1.17
C LYS A 44 -11.56 7.88 2.55
N GLU A 45 -11.78 6.57 2.63
CA GLU A 45 -12.08 5.85 3.87
C GLU A 45 -10.89 5.06 4.40
N ARG A 46 -10.15 4.37 3.53
CA ARG A 46 -9.13 3.39 3.95
C ARG A 46 -7.89 3.33 3.07
N LEU A 47 -6.84 2.75 3.64
CA LEU A 47 -5.58 2.39 3.00
C LEU A 47 -5.37 0.88 3.07
N VAL A 48 -5.08 0.27 1.92
CA VAL A 48 -4.72 -1.14 1.82
C VAL A 48 -3.34 -1.27 1.19
N ILE A 49 -2.44 -2.04 1.81
CA ILE A 49 -1.06 -2.28 1.34
C ILE A 49 -0.82 -3.77 1.14
N TYR A 50 -0.12 -4.10 0.06
CA TYR A 50 0.26 -5.45 -0.34
C TYR A 50 1.77 -5.55 -0.54
N ALA A 51 2.35 -6.69 -0.19
CA ALA A 51 3.70 -7.05 -0.63
C ALA A 51 3.66 -7.86 -1.91
N LEU A 52 4.56 -7.52 -2.82
CA LEU A 52 4.82 -8.27 -4.04
C LEU A 52 5.91 -9.30 -3.75
N ASN A 53 5.75 -10.49 -4.29
CA ASN A 53 6.80 -11.51 -4.30
C ASN A 53 7.90 -11.17 -5.33
N SER A 54 8.91 -12.02 -5.45
CA SER A 54 10.02 -11.85 -6.40
C SER A 54 9.59 -11.84 -7.88
N SER A 55 8.39 -12.35 -8.22
CA SER A 55 7.83 -12.27 -9.57
C SER A 55 6.93 -11.04 -9.78
N GLY A 56 6.90 -10.11 -8.82
CA GLY A 56 6.07 -8.91 -8.90
C GLY A 56 4.58 -9.22 -8.79
N SER A 57 4.18 -10.27 -8.08
CA SER A 57 2.78 -10.68 -7.93
C SER A 57 2.33 -10.67 -6.47
N CYS A 58 1.05 -10.39 -6.24
CA CYS A 58 0.40 -10.44 -4.93
C CYS A 58 -1.08 -10.84 -5.07
N ASN A 59 -1.71 -11.26 -3.97
CA ASN A 59 -3.13 -11.61 -3.92
C ASN A 59 -3.93 -10.48 -3.25
N ILE A 60 -4.99 -10.00 -3.90
CA ILE A 60 -5.89 -8.94 -3.40
C ILE A 60 -6.55 -9.31 -2.06
N GLU A 61 -6.73 -10.60 -1.77
CA GLU A 61 -7.30 -11.09 -0.51
C GLU A 61 -6.27 -11.18 0.63
N ARG A 62 -4.98 -10.94 0.35
CA ARG A 62 -3.88 -11.08 1.32
C ARG A 62 -3.11 -9.77 1.47
N SER A 63 -3.79 -8.75 2.01
CA SER A 63 -3.15 -7.48 2.38
C SER A 63 -2.21 -7.66 3.57
N LEU A 64 -1.14 -6.86 3.60
CA LEU A 64 -0.28 -6.69 4.79
C LEU A 64 -0.87 -5.69 5.78
N PHE A 65 -1.67 -4.76 5.26
CA PHE A 65 -2.29 -3.67 6.00
C PHE A 65 -3.60 -3.32 5.32
N ASP A 66 -4.68 -3.22 6.09
CA ASP A 66 -6.00 -2.76 5.64
C ASP A 66 -6.64 -2.07 6.83
N ASN A 67 -6.65 -0.74 6.83
CA ASN A 67 -7.23 0.05 7.92
C ASN A 67 -7.84 1.34 7.40
N HIS A 68 -8.87 1.81 8.12
CA HIS A 68 -9.43 3.14 7.91
C HIS A 68 -8.44 4.23 8.31
N TRP A 69 -8.50 5.36 7.61
CA TRP A 69 -7.68 6.53 7.93
C TRP A 69 -7.87 7.00 9.37
N GLN A 70 -9.11 7.00 9.87
CA GLN A 70 -9.42 7.36 11.25
C GLN A 70 -8.60 6.51 12.24
N ALA A 71 -8.58 5.18 12.06
CA ALA A 71 -7.85 4.27 12.93
C ALA A 71 -6.33 4.49 12.83
N ILE A 72 -5.81 4.74 11.62
CA ILE A 72 -4.39 5.03 11.39
C ILE A 72 -3.93 6.25 12.18
N TYR A 73 -4.77 7.29 12.30
CA TYR A 73 -4.44 8.52 13.01
C TYR A 73 -4.77 8.49 14.51
N SER A 74 -5.74 7.68 14.94
CA SER A 74 -6.20 7.65 16.33
C SER A 74 -5.59 6.53 17.17
N ASP A 75 -5.11 5.44 16.55
CA ASP A 75 -4.54 4.29 17.22
C ASP A 75 -3.02 4.23 16.97
N GLU A 76 -2.24 4.47 18.01
CA GLU A 76 -0.78 4.50 17.95
C GLU A 76 -0.16 3.17 17.51
N ILE A 77 -0.81 2.03 17.81
CA ILE A 77 -0.32 0.70 17.42
C ILE A 77 -0.51 0.51 15.91
N ILE A 78 -1.66 0.93 15.36
CA ILE A 78 -1.95 0.85 13.93
C ILE A 78 -1.02 1.79 13.15
N GLY A 79 -0.87 3.04 13.62
CA GLY A 79 0.05 4.01 13.03
C GLY A 79 1.51 3.53 13.06
N ALA A 80 1.96 2.96 14.18
CA ALA A 80 3.30 2.38 14.30
C ALA A 80 3.51 1.20 13.34
N LYS A 81 2.49 0.34 13.17
CA LYS A 81 2.55 -0.78 12.20
C LYS A 81 2.71 -0.25 10.77
N LEU A 82 1.99 0.79 10.37
CA LEU A 82 2.15 1.42 9.06
C LEU A 82 3.57 1.98 8.90
N ASN A 83 4.07 2.73 9.88
CA ASN A 83 5.42 3.30 9.87
C ASN A 83 6.51 2.23 9.77
N GLN A 84 6.34 1.07 10.40
CA GLN A 84 7.28 -0.05 10.25
C GLN A 84 7.22 -0.65 8.84
N LEU A 85 6.04 -0.73 8.23
CA LEU A 85 5.87 -1.28 6.89
C LEU A 85 6.51 -0.40 5.79
N ILE A 86 6.36 0.92 5.88
CA ILE A 86 6.78 1.85 4.81
C ILE A 86 8.06 2.62 5.17
N GLY A 87 8.36 2.78 6.45
CA GLY A 87 9.37 3.69 6.98
C GLY A 87 10.64 3.01 7.49
N ALA A 88 10.75 1.68 7.43
CA ALA A 88 11.87 0.94 8.01
C ALA A 88 13.25 1.34 7.45
N GLU A 89 13.36 1.91 6.24
CA GLU A 89 14.66 2.31 5.66
C GLU A 89 14.75 3.74 5.07
N VAL A 90 13.67 4.52 4.95
CA VAL A 90 13.68 5.77 4.14
C VAL A 90 13.81 7.07 4.95
N ILE A 91 13.33 7.16 6.19
CA ILE A 91 13.34 8.44 6.93
C ILE A 91 14.70 8.78 7.55
N LYS A 92 15.59 7.81 7.76
CA LYS A 92 16.96 8.07 8.28
C LYS A 92 17.92 8.71 7.26
N GLY A 93 17.53 8.81 5.98
CA GLY A 93 18.37 9.39 4.93
C GLY A 93 18.03 10.83 4.54
N TYR A 94 16.96 11.41 5.11
CA TYR A 94 16.42 12.73 4.74
C TYR A 94 16.22 13.69 5.93
N LEU A 95 16.63 13.29 7.15
CA LEU A 95 16.75 14.12 8.34
C LEU A 95 18.19 14.08 8.84
#